data_AF-A0A7X9S5P1-F1
#
_entry.id   AF-A0A7X9S5P1-F1
#
_cell.length_a   1.000
_cell.length_b   1.000
_cell.length_c   1.000
_cell.angle_alpha   90.00
_cell.angle_beta   90.00
_cell.angle_gamma   90.00
#
_symmetry.space_group_name_H-M   'P 1'
#
loop_
_entity.id
_entity.type
_entity.pdbx_description
1 polymer ?
#
loop_
_entity_poly.entity_id
_entity_poly.type
_entity_poly.pdbx_seq_one_letter_code
_entity_poly.pdbx_strand_id
1 'polypeptide(L)' 'MGIFAVSTFNTDYILTKKENFKKAINVLSDNGYSIK' A
#
# COMPACT_ATOMS: atom_id res chain seq x y z
N MET A 1 -3.72 -11.59 0.68
CA MET A 1 -4.10 -10.17 0.43
C MET A 1 -3.85 -9.92 -1.04
N GLY A 2 -4.85 -9.48 -1.78
CA GLY A 2 -4.65 -9.09 -3.17
C GLY A 2 -4.08 -7.68 -3.24
N ILE A 3 -3.07 -7.48 -4.07
CA ILE A 3 -2.53 -6.16 -4.40
C ILE A 3 -2.70 -5.92 -5.90
N PHE A 4 -2.94 -4.68 -6.26
CA PHE A 4 -3.02 -4.24 -7.66
C PHE A 4 -2.01 -3.13 -7.86
N ALA A 5 -1.02 -3.37 -8.71
CA ALA A 5 0.05 -2.42 -8.99
C ALA A 5 -0.22 -1.71 -10.31
N VAL A 6 -0.09 -0.39 -10.31
CA VAL A 6 -0.19 0.46 -11.50
C VAL A 6 1.05 1.32 -11.56
N SER A 7 1.91 1.05 -12.53
CA SER A 7 3.09 1.86 -12.82
C SER A 7 2.72 2.98 -13.78
N THR A 8 3.05 4.21 -13.40
CA THR A 8 2.98 5.38 -14.28
C THR A 8 4.39 5.87 -14.61
N PHE A 9 4.52 6.86 -15.48
CA PHE A 9 5.83 7.39 -15.87
C PHE A 9 6.64 7.92 -14.67
N ASN A 10 5.98 8.46 -13.64
CA ASN A 10 6.65 9.12 -12.52
C ASN A 10 6.66 8.29 -11.23
N THR A 11 5.71 7.36 -11.06
CA THR A 11 5.51 6.67 -9.78
C THR A 11 4.70 5.38 -9.93
N ASP A 12 4.88 4.49 -8.97
CA ASP A 12 4.15 3.24 -8.84
C ASP A 12 3.07 3.35 -7.76
N TYR A 13 1.82 3.05 -8.13
CA TYR A 13 0.69 2.99 -7.23
C TYR A 13 0.41 1.54 -6.86
N ILE A 14 0.41 1.23 -5.57
CA ILE A 14 -0.02 -0.08 -5.04
C ILE A 14 -1.36 0.10 -4.36
N LEU A 15 -2.37 -0.58 -4.88
CA LEU A 15 -3.75 -0.54 -4.41
C LEU A 15 -4.10 -1.85 -3.68
N THR A 16 -4.91 -1.73 -2.64
CA THR A 16 -5.46 -2.85 -1.88
C THR A 16 -6.95 -2.65 -1.67
N LYS A 17 -7.67 -3.72 -1.34
CA LYS A 17 -9.10 -3.61 -1.04
C LYS A 17 -9.32 -2.77 0.22
N LYS A 18 -10.42 -2.01 0.25
CA LYS A 18 -10.75 -1.08 1.34
C LYS A 18 -10.77 -1.76 2.70
N GLU A 19 -11.33 -2.97 2.80
CA GLU A 19 -11.36 -3.73 4.05
C GLU A 19 -9.96 -4.09 4.58
N ASN A 20 -8.94 -4.10 3.72
CA ASN A 20 -7.56 -4.40 4.08
C ASN A 20 -6.71 -3.15 4.33
N PHE A 21 -7.26 -1.94 4.19
CA PHE A 21 -6.50 -0.70 4.31
C PHE A 21 -5.81 -0.57 5.68
N LYS A 22 -6.57 -0.74 6.77
CA LYS A 22 -6.02 -0.64 8.14
C LYS A 22 -4.92 -1.68 8.41
N LYS A 23 -5.11 -2.91 7.91
CA LYS A 23 -4.09 -3.96 8.03
C LYS A 23 -2.84 -3.63 7.23
N ALA A 24 -2.99 -3.10 6.02
CA ALA A 24 -1.86 -2.69 5.18
C ALA A 24 -1.07 -1.54 5.83
N ILE A 25 -1.75 -0.53 6.36
CA ILE A 25 -1.11 0.59 7.09
C ILE A 25 -0.31 0.09 8.28
N ASN A 26 -0.88 -0.80 9.10
CA ASN A 26 -0.15 -1.37 10.25
C ASN A 26 1.11 -2.11 9.81
N VAL A 27 0.99 -3.00 8.81
CA VAL A 27 2.15 -3.76 8.29
C VAL A 27 3.21 -2.82 7.72
N LEU A 28 2.81 -1.78 6.98
CA LEU A 28 3.75 -0.80 6.43
C LEU A 28 4.47 -0.02 7.55
N SER A 29 3.72 0.41 8.58
CA SER A 29 4.28 1.08 9.75
C SER A 29 5.26 0.17 10.51
N ASP A 30 4.90 -1.09 10.73
CA ASP A 30 5.74 -2.08 11.42
C ASP A 30 7.03 -2.39 10.66
N ASN A 31 7.00 -2.27 9.33
CA ASN A 31 8.18 -2.43 8.47
C ASN A 31 8.98 -1.12 8.29
N GLY A 32 8.63 -0.05 9.01
CA GLY A 32 9.37 1.21 9.00
C GLY A 32 9.12 2.10 7.78
N TYR A 33 8.07 1.85 7.00
CA TYR A 33 7.70 2.73 5.90
C TYR A 33 7.09 4.04 6.43
N SER A 34 7.48 5.17 5.83
CA SER A 34 6.94 6.49 6.19
C SER A 34 5.57 6.69 5.54
N ILE A 35 4.53 6.78 6.38
CA ILE A 35 3.14 6.99 5.96
C ILE A 35 2.82 8.47 6.18
N LYS A 36 2.43 9.20 5.11
CA LYS A 36 2.04 10.61 5.14
C LYS A 36 0.59 10.80 4.74
#